data_AF-A0A967FEP1-F1
#
_entry.id   AF-A0A967FEP1-F1
#
_cell.length_a   1.000
_cell.length_b   1.000
_cell.length_c   1.000
_cell.angle_alpha   90.00
_cell.angle_beta   90.00
_cell.angle_gamma   90.00
#
_symmetry.space_group_name_H-M   'P 1'
#
loop_
_entity.id
_entity.type
_entity.pdbx_description
1 polymer ?
#
loop_
_entity_poly.entity_id
_entity_poly.type
_entity_poly.pdbx_seq_one_letter_code
_entity_poly.pdbx_strand_id
1 'polypeptide(L)'
;LIKIVTGRTVSSIKDISLAADGIAQGNFGKLLPVKTQDEVGELTRSFNKMMFQLKDRIRIKQALNVAMEVQQNLLPLEMPKIAGLDIAGKSIYCDETGGDFYDFIEVHRQAENGLGISVGDVSGHGISAALLMAT
;
A
#
# COMPACT_ATOMS: atom_id res chain seq x y z
N LEU A 1 36.69 -26.79 -21.69
CA LEU A 1 35.21 -26.90 -21.53
C LEU A 1 34.79 -26.76 -20.06
N ILE A 2 35.27 -27.62 -19.14
CA ILE A 2 34.87 -27.59 -17.71
C ILE A 2 35.07 -26.21 -17.05
N LYS A 3 36.27 -25.60 -17.13
CA LYS A 3 36.55 -24.26 -16.54
C LYS A 3 35.59 -23.14 -17.00
N ILE A 4 35.11 -23.20 -18.24
CA ILE A 4 34.24 -22.15 -18.81
C ILE A 4 32.83 -22.27 -18.24
N VAL A 5 32.34 -23.50 -18.08
CA VAL A 5 31.02 -23.78 -17.51
C VAL A 5 31.00 -23.41 -16.02
N THR A 6 32.02 -23.80 -15.25
CA THR A 6 32.10 -23.47 -13.82
C THR A 6 32.19 -21.97 -13.58
N GLY A 7 32.99 -21.24 -14.38
CA GLY A 7 33.11 -19.79 -14.27
C GLY A 7 31.80 -19.04 -14.54
N ARG A 8 31.01 -19.51 -15.51
CA ARG A 8 29.69 -18.93 -15.82
C ARG A 8 28.69 -19.13 -14.68
N THR A 9 28.58 -20.35 -14.15
CA THR A 9 27.68 -20.64 -13.03
C THR A 9 28.00 -19.80 -11.80
N VAL A 10 29.28 -19.70 -11.43
CA VAL A 10 29.72 -18.88 -10.28
C VAL A 10 29.40 -17.40 -10.50
N SER A 11 29.59 -16.89 -11.72
CA SER A 11 29.26 -15.49 -12.03
C SER A 11 27.76 -15.20 -11.87
N SER A 12 26.89 -16.08 -12.37
CA SER A 12 25.44 -15.90 -12.27
C SER A 12 24.94 -15.94 -10.83
N ILE A 13 25.48 -16.86 -10.00
CA ILE A 13 25.13 -16.92 -8.57
C ILE A 13 25.57 -15.64 -7.85
N LYS A 14 26.78 -15.14 -8.16
CA LYS A 14 27.27 -13.88 -7.60
C LYS A 14 26.38 -12.69 -8.00
N ASP A 15 25.94 -12.64 -9.25
CA ASP A 15 25.02 -11.59 -9.74
C ASP A 15 23.68 -11.61 -8.98
N ILE A 16 23.12 -12.80 -8.73
CA ILE A 16 21.88 -12.97 -7.96
C ILE A 16 22.07 -12.54 -6.50
N SER A 17 23.19 -12.93 -5.87
CA SER A 17 23.48 -12.53 -4.49
C SER A 17 23.59 -11.01 -4.35
N LEU A 18 24.32 -10.35 -5.27
CA LEU A 18 24.45 -8.90 -5.27
C LEU A 18 23.10 -8.20 -5.49
N ALA A 19 22.25 -8.75 -6.35
CA ALA A 19 20.90 -8.23 -6.56
C ALA A 19 20.02 -8.40 -5.31
N ALA A 20 20.13 -9.54 -4.61
CA ALA A 20 19.39 -9.79 -3.38
C ALA A 20 19.78 -8.80 -2.27
N ASP A 21 21.09 -8.53 -2.11
CA ASP A 21 21.59 -7.52 -1.17
C ASP A 21 21.07 -6.12 -1.53
N GLY A 22 21.01 -5.79 -2.82
CA GLY A 22 20.41 -4.54 -3.30
C GLY A 22 18.92 -4.41 -2.95
N ILE A 23 18.15 -5.48 -3.12
CA ILE A 23 16.72 -5.51 -2.77
C ILE A 23 16.51 -5.29 -1.27
N ALA A 24 17.37 -5.87 -0.41
CA ALA A 24 17.28 -5.66 1.03
C ALA A 24 17.47 -4.19 1.44
N GLN A 25 18.16 -3.40 0.61
CA GLN A 25 18.32 -1.95 0.79
C GLN A 25 17.25 -1.13 0.05
N GLY A 26 16.22 -1.78 -0.52
CA GLY A 26 15.14 -1.14 -1.26
C GLY A 26 15.47 -0.81 -2.72
N ASN A 27 16.62 -1.26 -3.24
CA ASN A 27 17.01 -1.05 -4.63
C ASN A 27 16.49 -2.19 -5.53
N PHE A 28 15.29 -1.99 -6.09
CA PHE A 28 14.68 -2.89 -7.06
C PHE A 28 15.19 -2.62 -8.48
N GLY A 29 16.50 -2.78 -8.67
CA GLY A 29 17.22 -2.54 -9.92
C GLY A 29 16.69 -3.32 -11.13
N LYS A 30 17.44 -3.30 -12.23
CA LYS A 30 17.02 -3.99 -13.46
C LYS A 30 17.02 -5.51 -13.26
N LEU A 31 16.11 -6.19 -13.97
CA LEU A 31 16.04 -7.64 -14.04
C LEU A 31 17.40 -8.22 -14.45
N LEU A 32 17.79 -9.31 -13.79
CA LEU A 32 19.03 -10.01 -14.14
C LEU A 32 18.87 -10.71 -15.50
N PRO A 33 19.86 -10.62 -16.40
CA PRO A 33 19.78 -11.30 -17.68
C PRO A 33 19.87 -12.81 -17.48
N VAL A 34 18.98 -13.55 -18.14
CA VAL A 34 18.99 -15.02 -18.13
C VAL A 34 20.03 -15.50 -19.15
N LYS A 35 21.22 -15.88 -18.66
CA LYS A 35 22.38 -16.23 -19.51
C LYS A 35 22.39 -17.69 -19.97
N THR A 36 21.65 -18.57 -19.29
CA THR A 36 21.68 -20.02 -19.49
C THR A 36 20.26 -20.61 -19.53
N GLN A 37 20.12 -21.80 -20.12
CA GLN A 37 18.85 -22.55 -20.18
C GLN A 37 18.83 -23.73 -19.18
N ASP A 38 19.76 -23.75 -18.24
CA ASP A 38 19.90 -24.76 -17.17
C ASP A 38 19.21 -24.30 -15.87
N GLU A 39 19.48 -24.99 -14.77
CA GLU A 39 18.95 -24.71 -13.43
C GLU A 39 19.35 -23.31 -12.95
N VAL A 40 20.52 -22.80 -13.35
CA VAL A 40 20.98 -21.43 -13.01
C VAL A 40 20.12 -20.40 -13.73
N GLY A 41 19.77 -20.68 -14.99
CA GLY A 41 18.84 -19.86 -15.77
C GLY A 41 17.44 -19.86 -15.17
N GLU A 42 16.97 -21.01 -14.71
CA GLU A 42 15.68 -21.13 -14.02
C GLU A 42 15.66 -20.37 -12.69
N LEU A 43 16.72 -20.49 -11.89
CA LEU A 43 16.87 -19.73 -10.65
C LEU A 43 16.83 -18.22 -10.90
N THR A 44 17.50 -17.75 -11.95
CA THR A 44 17.49 -16.33 -12.37
C THR A 44 16.06 -15.88 -12.72
N ARG A 45 15.29 -16.70 -13.45
CA ARG A 45 13.88 -16.40 -13.77
C ARG A 45 13.01 -16.33 -12.52
N SER A 46 13.15 -17.30 -11.62
CA SER A 46 12.39 -17.34 -10.36
C SER A 46 12.72 -16.15 -9.45
N PHE A 47 14.00 -15.78 -9.36
CA PHE A 47 14.45 -14.59 -8.64
C PHE A 47 13.85 -13.30 -9.23
N ASN A 48 13.94 -13.13 -10.55
CA ASN A 48 13.36 -11.98 -11.25
C ASN A 48 11.85 -11.86 -11.02
N LYS A 49 11.12 -12.99 -11.07
CA LYS A 49 9.68 -13.04 -10.78
C LYS A 49 9.37 -12.59 -9.35
N MET A 50 10.12 -13.11 -8.37
CA MET A 50 9.96 -12.76 -6.97
C MET A 50 10.24 -11.28 -6.72
N MET A 51 11.33 -10.75 -7.28
CA MET A 51 11.69 -9.33 -7.19
C MET A 51 10.57 -8.43 -7.75
N PHE A 52 10.04 -8.78 -8.93
CA PHE A 52 8.95 -8.03 -9.54
C PHE A 52 7.69 -8.02 -8.66
N GLN A 53 7.27 -9.18 -8.18
CA GLN A 53 6.09 -9.30 -7.31
C GLN A 53 6.27 -8.56 -5.98
N LEU A 54 7.48 -8.60 -5.40
CA LEU A 54 7.79 -7.87 -4.17
C LEU A 54 7.71 -6.35 -4.40
N LYS A 55 8.30 -5.86 -5.49
CA LYS A 55 8.24 -4.44 -5.88
C LYS A 55 6.80 -3.95 -6.04
N ASP A 56 5.97 -4.71 -6.74
CA ASP A 56 4.56 -4.36 -6.94
C ASP A 56 3.80 -4.36 -5.61
N ARG A 57 4.00 -5.35 -4.75
CA ARG A 57 3.38 -5.39 -3.42
C ARG A 57 3.75 -4.17 -2.56
N ILE A 58 5.03 -3.78 -2.56
CA ILE A 58 5.49 -2.59 -1.83
C ILE A 58 4.85 -1.33 -2.39
N ARG A 59 4.81 -1.18 -3.72
CA ARG A 59 4.18 -0.02 -4.38
C ARG A 59 2.69 0.09 -4.04
N ILE A 60 1.96 -1.03 -4.09
CA ILE A 60 0.54 -1.06 -3.71
C ILE A 60 0.40 -0.65 -2.25
N LYS A 61 1.18 -1.25 -1.34
CA LYS A 61 1.14 -0.91 0.09
C LYS A 61 1.41 0.58 0.35
N GLN A 62 2.35 1.18 -0.37
CA GLN A 62 2.63 2.61 -0.26
C GLN A 62 1.45 3.47 -0.73
N ALA A 63 0.84 3.14 -1.87
CA ALA A 63 -0.34 3.85 -2.37
C ALA A 63 -1.52 3.76 -1.38
N LEU A 64 -1.70 2.60 -0.74
CA LEU A 64 -2.70 2.40 0.30
C LEU A 64 -2.46 3.28 1.53
N ASN A 65 -1.21 3.35 2.01
CA ASN A 65 -0.87 4.20 3.14
C ASN A 65 -1.21 5.67 2.87
N VAL A 66 -0.92 6.16 1.66
CA VAL A 66 -1.28 7.53 1.26
C VAL A 66 -2.79 7.72 1.20
N ALA A 67 -3.54 6.77 0.63
CA ALA A 67 -5.00 6.84 0.59
C ALA A 67 -5.61 6.87 1.99
N MET A 68 -5.04 6.10 2.93
CA MET A 68 -5.45 6.10 4.34
C MET A 68 -5.20 7.46 5.00
N GLU A 69 -4.04 8.07 4.78
CA GLU A 69 -3.70 9.39 5.30
C GLU A 69 -4.68 10.46 4.78
N VAL A 70 -5.03 10.40 3.50
CA VAL A 70 -6.04 11.30 2.92
C VAL A 70 -7.41 11.10 3.58
N GLN A 71 -7.87 9.85 3.76
CA GLN A 71 -9.15 9.58 4.43
C GLN A 71 -9.18 10.07 5.88
N GLN A 72 -8.09 9.91 6.62
CA GLN A 72 -8.00 10.40 7.99
C GLN A 72 -8.07 11.94 8.06
N ASN A 73 -7.47 12.62 7.08
CA ASN A 73 -7.52 14.07 6.97
C ASN A 73 -8.88 14.62 6.48
N LEU A 74 -9.78 13.77 5.97
CA LEU A 74 -11.15 14.16 5.63
C LEU A 74 -12.07 14.20 6.86
N LEU A 75 -11.68 13.59 7.98
CA LEU A 75 -12.48 13.62 9.19
C LEU A 75 -12.47 15.02 9.83
N PRO A 76 -13.60 15.46 10.41
CA PRO A 76 -13.67 16.74 11.12
C PRO A 76 -12.62 16.82 12.24
N LEU A 77 -11.68 17.77 12.11
CA LEU A 77 -10.66 18.06 13.14
C LEU A 77 -11.26 18.80 14.35
N GLU A 78 -12.34 19.56 14.13
CA GLU A 78 -13.04 20.29 15.17
C GLU A 78 -14.51 19.86 15.21
N MET A 79 -15.01 19.68 16.43
CA MET A 79 -16.42 19.36 16.66
C MET A 79 -17.25 20.64 16.61
N PRO A 80 -18.42 20.62 15.96
CA PRO A 80 -19.31 21.78 15.95
C PRO A 80 -19.77 22.11 17.38
N LYS A 81 -19.71 23.39 17.75
CA LYS A 81 -20.16 23.87 19.07
C LYS A 81 -21.60 24.32 18.98
N ILE A 82 -22.52 23.50 19.47
CA ILE A 82 -23.95 23.81 19.51
C ILE A 82 -24.38 24.01 20.97
N ALA A 83 -25.07 25.12 21.25
CA ALA A 83 -25.56 25.42 22.58
C ALA A 83 -26.50 24.30 23.08
N GLY A 84 -26.16 23.71 24.23
CA GLY A 84 -26.94 22.63 24.84
C GLY A 84 -26.58 21.21 24.39
N LEU A 85 -25.61 21.04 23.48
CA LEU A 85 -25.12 19.73 23.02
C LEU A 85 -23.60 19.62 23.23
N ASP A 86 -23.17 18.47 23.74
CA ASP A 86 -21.76 18.08 23.81
C ASP A 86 -21.51 17.01 22.74
N ILE A 87 -20.71 17.33 21.73
CA ILE A 87 -20.50 16.52 20.53
C ILE A 87 -19.02 16.12 20.47
N ALA A 88 -18.78 14.81 20.41
CA ALA A 88 -17.45 14.23 20.23
C ALA A 88 -17.49 13.10 19.19
N GLY A 89 -16.44 13.03 18.37
CA GLY A 89 -16.25 12.01 17.35
C GLY A 89 -14.80 11.55 17.32
N LYS A 90 -14.59 10.26 17.11
CA LYS A 90 -13.26 9.67 16.95
C LYS A 90 -13.38 8.42 16.09
N SER A 91 -12.59 8.34 15.03
CA SER A 91 -12.43 7.12 14.23
C SER A 91 -11.07 6.49 14.54
N ILE A 92 -11.06 5.20 14.86
CA ILE A 92 -9.84 4.45 15.18
C ILE A 92 -9.70 3.33 14.15
N TYR A 93 -8.72 3.47 13.26
CA TYR A 93 -8.50 2.53 12.16
C TYR A 93 -7.70 1.31 12.64
N CYS A 94 -7.98 0.15 12.06
CA CYS A 94 -7.09 -1.01 12.09
C CYS A 94 -6.07 -0.89 10.95
N ASP A 95 -4.82 -1.32 11.19
CA ASP A 95 -3.58 -1.02 10.42
C ASP A 95 -3.61 -1.14 8.87
N GLU A 96 -4.63 -1.75 8.25
CA GLU A 96 -4.58 -2.14 6.83
C GLU A 96 -5.68 -1.55 5.92
N THR A 97 -6.29 -0.42 6.28
CA THR A 97 -7.38 0.27 5.54
C THR A 97 -8.74 -0.38 5.77
N GLY A 98 -9.66 0.43 6.26
CA GLY A 98 -10.96 0.06 6.79
C GLY A 98 -11.30 1.08 7.86
N GLY A 99 -12.32 1.90 7.62
CA GLY A 99 -12.57 3.07 8.45
C GLY A 99 -14.02 3.52 8.41
N ASP A 100 -14.54 3.79 9.59
CA ASP A 100 -15.76 4.54 9.75
C ASP A 100 -15.46 6.01 9.42
N PHE A 101 -16.27 6.62 8.57
CA PHE A 101 -16.24 8.06 8.32
C PHE A 101 -17.41 8.73 9.03
N TYR A 102 -17.19 9.94 9.51
CA TYR A 102 -18.26 10.81 9.98
C TYR A 102 -18.02 12.24 9.50
N ASP A 103 -19.09 12.99 9.30
CA ASP A 103 -19.04 14.40 8.92
C ASP A 103 -20.19 15.19 9.55
N PHE A 104 -19.95 16.48 9.78
CA PHE A 104 -20.90 17.43 10.36
C PHE A 104 -21.25 18.49 9.33
N ILE A 105 -22.48 18.47 8.84
CA ILE A 105 -22.95 19.36 7.78
C ILE A 105 -23.90 20.37 8.41
N GLU A 106 -23.53 21.65 8.37
CA GLU A 106 -24.44 22.72 8.76
C GLU A 106 -25.53 22.90 7.69
N VAL A 107 -26.78 22.74 8.10
CA VAL A 107 -27.95 22.88 7.22
C VAL A 107 -28.62 24.20 7.56
N HIS A 108 -28.44 25.19 6.69
CA HIS A 108 -29.11 26.49 6.82
C HIS A 108 -30.45 26.44 6.08
N ARG A 109 -31.56 26.44 6.81
CA ARG A 109 -32.90 26.62 6.22
C ARG A 109 -33.42 27.99 6.63
N GLN A 110 -34.26 28.59 5.78
CA GLN A 110 -34.76 29.98 5.89
C GLN A 110 -35.39 30.37 7.24
N ALA A 111 -35.72 29.41 8.12
CA ALA A 111 -36.26 29.67 9.46
C ALA A 111 -35.44 29.07 10.61
N GLU A 112 -34.53 28.12 10.35
CA GLU A 112 -33.80 27.39 11.42
C GLU A 112 -32.43 26.88 10.92
N ASN A 113 -31.42 26.97 11.78
CA ASN A 113 -30.14 26.30 11.60
C ASN A 113 -30.24 24.87 12.17
N GLY A 114 -29.96 23.87 11.33
CA GLY A 114 -29.89 22.46 11.73
C GLY A 114 -28.48 21.91 11.59
N LEU A 115 -28.16 20.87 12.35
CA LEU A 115 -26.95 20.07 12.19
C LEU A 115 -27.31 18.72 11.57
N GLY A 116 -26.77 18.44 10.39
CA GLY A 116 -26.76 17.10 9.81
C GLY A 116 -25.51 16.35 10.28
N ILE A 117 -25.68 15.10 10.70
CA ILE A 117 -24.57 14.20 11.04
C ILE A 117 -24.61 13.06 10.03
N SER A 118 -23.52 12.88 9.29
CA SER A 118 -23.32 11.72 8.42
C SER A 118 -22.37 10.76 9.09
N VAL A 119 -22.70 9.47 9.12
CA VAL A 119 -21.81 8.39 9.57
C VAL A 119 -21.95 7.25 8.57
N GLY A 120 -20.82 6.72 8.11
CA GLY A 120 -20.81 5.55 7.24
C GLY A 120 -19.65 4.62 7.54
N ASP A 121 -19.95 3.33 7.54
CA ASP A 121 -18.98 2.25 7.65
C ASP A 121 -18.50 1.87 6.24
N VAL A 122 -17.19 1.94 6.01
CA VAL A 122 -16.60 1.45 4.78
C VAL A 122 -16.33 -0.04 4.95
N SER A 123 -17.27 -0.86 4.46
CA SER A 123 -17.14 -2.32 4.42
C SER A 123 -15.89 -2.75 3.66
N GLY A 124 -14.88 -3.21 4.40
CA GLY A 124 -13.73 -3.94 3.87
C GLY A 124 -12.48 -3.68 4.69
N HIS A 125 -11.73 -4.74 4.97
CA HIS A 125 -10.43 -4.66 5.62
C HIS A 125 -9.32 -5.07 4.64
N GLY A 126 -8.18 -4.38 4.71
CA GLY A 126 -6.99 -4.77 3.97
C GLY A 126 -6.92 -4.22 2.54
N ILE A 127 -5.91 -4.69 1.81
CA ILE A 127 -5.54 -4.25 0.46
C ILE A 127 -6.71 -4.30 -0.55
N SER A 128 -7.63 -5.24 -0.37
CA SER A 128 -8.80 -5.42 -1.25
C SER A 128 -9.86 -4.33 -1.13
N ALA A 129 -10.04 -3.73 0.07
CA ALA A 129 -11.06 -2.70 0.29
C ALA A 129 -10.65 -1.36 -0.36
N ALA A 130 -9.38 -1.00 -0.22
CA ALA A 130 -8.85 0.21 -0.79
C ALA A 130 -8.62 0.15 -2.31
N LEU A 131 -8.50 -1.05 -2.90
CA LEU A 131 -8.57 -1.23 -4.36
C LEU A 131 -10.01 -1.02 -4.88
N LEU A 132 -11.03 -1.37 -4.10
CA LEU A 132 -12.43 -1.19 -4.48
C LEU A 132 -12.85 0.30 -4.46
N MET A 133 -12.24 1.11 -3.61
CA MET A 133 -12.50 2.56 -3.54
C MET A 133 -11.83 3.37 -4.67
N ALA A 134 -10.86 2.79 -5.40
CA ALA A 134 -10.13 3.46 -6.48
C ALA A 134 -10.73 3.24 -7.88
N THR A 135 -11.87 2.54 -7.97
CA THR A 135 -12.66 2.33 -9.20
C THR A 135 -14.06 2.85 -8.98
#